data_AF-X1M3J2-F1
#
_entry.id   AF-X1M3J2-F1
#
_cell.length_a   1.000
_cell.length_b   1.000
_cell.length_c   1.000
_cell.angle_alpha   90.00
_cell.angle_beta   90.00
_cell.angle_gamma   90.00
#
_symmetry.space_group_name_H-M   'P 1'
#
loop_
_entity.id
_entity.type
_entity.pdbx_description
1 polymer ?
#
loop_
_entity_poly.entity_id
_entity_poly.type
_entity_poly.pdbx_seq_one_letter_code
_entity_poly.pdbx_strand_id
1 'polypeptide(L)' 'MTASLPGWEVAQQITELFPDVLIEASDASIVINSESLLSVAAFLKDTAGLDFDYLTSITAVEQPCSLALSL' A
#
# COMPACT_ATOMS: atom_id res chain seq x y z
N MET A 1 10.38 -20.09 0.02
CA MET A 1 10.36 -19.60 -1.38
C MET A 1 9.63 -18.28 -1.35
N THR A 2 10.20 -17.21 -1.90
CA THR A 2 9.53 -15.91 -1.99
C THR A 2 8.83 -15.82 -3.33
N ALA A 3 7.50 -15.78 -3.34
CA ALA A 3 6.72 -15.51 -4.55
C ALA A 3 6.72 -14.00 -4.80
N SER A 4 6.94 -13.59 -6.06
CA SER A 4 6.78 -12.19 -6.46
C SER A 4 5.29 -11.95 -6.69
N LEU A 5 4.66 -11.15 -5.84
CA LEU A 5 3.30 -10.66 -6.04
C LEU A 5 3.37 -9.23 -6.59
N PRO A 6 2.81 -8.96 -7.79
CA PRO A 6 2.81 -7.61 -8.32
C PRO A 6 1.84 -6.73 -7.52
N GLY A 7 2.22 -5.47 -7.28
CA GLY A 7 1.46 -4.56 -6.43
C GLY A 7 0.02 -4.32 -6.88
N TRP A 8 -0.28 -4.37 -8.18
CA TRP A 8 -1.65 -4.22 -8.69
C TRP A 8 -2.58 -5.37 -8.29
N GLU A 9 -2.09 -6.61 -8.21
CA GLU A 9 -2.91 -7.76 -7.78
C GLU A 9 -3.28 -7.64 -6.30
N VAL A 10 -2.33 -7.16 -5.50
CA VAL A 10 -2.56 -6.91 -4.07
C VAL A 10 -3.50 -5.71 -3.89
N ALA A 11 -3.34 -4.65 -4.69
CA ALA A 11 -4.22 -3.49 -4.67
C ALA A 11 -5.68 -3.86 -5.00
N GLN A 12 -5.89 -4.75 -5.98
CA GLN A 12 -7.24 -5.24 -6.31
C GLN A 12 -7.89 -5.92 -5.09
N GLN A 13 -7.19 -6.83 -4.44
CA GLN A 13 -7.68 -7.53 -3.24
C GLN A 13 -7.97 -6.55 -2.08
N ILE A 14 -7.15 -5.52 -1.90
CA ILE A 14 -7.41 -4.46 -0.92
C ILE A 14 -8.71 -3.73 -1.25
N THR A 15 -8.91 -3.31 -2.51
CA THR A 15 -10.10 -2.53 -2.90
C THR A 15 -11.42 -3.31 -2.85
N GLU A 16 -11.37 -4.63 -2.89
CA GLU A 16 -12.55 -5.49 -2.71
C GLU A 16 -13.11 -5.42 -1.28
N LEU A 17 -12.25 -5.21 -0.27
CA LEU A 17 -12.65 -5.13 1.14
C LEU A 17 -12.74 -3.70 1.66
N PHE A 18 -11.91 -2.82 1.12
CA PHE A 18 -11.80 -1.43 1.53
C PHE A 18 -12.02 -0.52 0.31
N PRO A 19 -13.28 -0.19 -0.02
CA PRO A 19 -13.54 0.76 -1.10
C PRO A 19 -12.90 2.12 -0.78
N ASP A 20 -12.42 2.82 -1.81
CA ASP A 20 -11.86 4.17 -1.75
C ASP A 20 -10.52 4.33 -1.00
N VAL A 21 -9.82 3.24 -0.67
CA VAL A 21 -8.52 3.34 0.02
C VAL A 21 -7.33 3.57 -0.90
N LEU A 22 -7.43 3.19 -2.17
CA LEU A 22 -6.34 3.22 -3.12
C LEU A 22 -6.18 4.61 -3.75
N ILE A 23 -4.99 5.19 -3.62
CA ILE A 23 -4.61 6.43 -4.31
C ILE A 23 -3.88 6.09 -5.63
N GLU A 24 -2.93 5.15 -5.57
CA GLU A 24 -2.12 4.73 -6.72
C GLU A 24 -1.65 3.28 -6.53
N ALA A 25 -1.54 2.53 -7.63
CA ALA A 25 -0.91 1.21 -7.66
C ALA A 25 0.02 1.07 -8.87
N SER A 26 1.15 0.39 -8.64
CA SER A 26 2.07 -0.06 -9.67
C SER A 26 2.47 -1.51 -9.40
N ASP A 27 3.29 -2.10 -10.28
CA ASP A 27 3.86 -3.43 -10.04
C ASP A 27 4.73 -3.47 -8.77
N ALA A 28 5.31 -2.35 -8.36
CA ALA A 28 6.31 -2.27 -7.29
C ALA A 28 5.80 -1.65 -5.99
N SER A 29 4.72 -0.85 -6.02
CA SER A 29 4.24 -0.11 -4.85
C SER A 29 2.73 0.13 -4.88
N ILE A 30 2.17 0.30 -3.68
CA ILE A 30 0.78 0.66 -3.44
C ILE A 30 0.77 1.90 -2.56
N VAL A 31 -0.01 2.90 -2.95
CA VAL A 31 -0.23 4.12 -2.17
C VAL A 31 -1.69 4.14 -1.72
N ILE A 32 -1.89 4.22 -0.41
CA ILE A 32 -3.22 4.25 0.22
C ILE A 32 -3.42 5.54 1.01
N ASN A 33 -4.67 5.86 1.32
CA ASN A 33 -4.97 6.91 2.29
C ASN A 33 -4.43 6.54 3.68
N SER A 34 -4.09 7.56 4.47
CA SER A 34 -3.47 7.38 5.78
C SER A 34 -4.44 6.82 6.81
N GLU A 35 -5.74 7.10 6.69
CA GLU A 35 -6.75 6.61 7.64
C GLU A 35 -6.86 5.08 7.63
N SER A 36 -6.55 4.45 6.50
CA SER A 36 -6.68 3.00 6.32
C SER A 36 -5.42 2.20 6.61
N LEU A 37 -4.31 2.86 6.98
CA LEU A 37 -3.00 2.21 7.14
C LEU A 37 -3.05 0.98 8.06
N LEU A 38 -3.68 1.11 9.23
CA LEU A 38 -3.75 0.03 10.20
C LEU A 38 -4.61 -1.14 9.69
N SER A 39 -5.77 -0.84 9.09
CA SER A 39 -6.70 -1.84 8.55
C SER A 39 -6.08 -2.61 7.38
N VAL A 40 -5.41 -1.90 6.47
CA VAL A 40 -4.71 -2.52 5.33
C VAL A 40 -3.52 -3.35 5.81
N ALA A 41 -2.73 -2.86 6.77
CA ALA A 41 -1.62 -3.63 7.33
C ALA A 41 -2.09 -4.93 8.01
N ALA A 42 -3.21 -4.88 8.73
CA ALA A 42 -3.83 -6.08 9.31
C ALA A 42 -4.27 -7.06 8.22
N PHE A 43 -4.95 -6.57 7.17
CA PHE A 43 -5.34 -7.39 6.02
C PHE A 43 -4.15 -8.08 5.35
N LEU A 44 -3.06 -7.35 5.07
CA LEU A 44 -1.86 -7.90 4.42
C LEU A 44 -1.23 -9.03 5.25
N LYS A 45 -1.26 -8.91 6.57
CA LYS A 45 -0.72 -9.89 7.50
C LYS A 45 -1.64 -11.11 7.68
N ASP A 46 -2.92 -10.88 7.89
CA ASP A 46 -3.86 -11.91 8.35
C ASP A 46 -4.53 -12.68 7.20
N THR A 47 -4.41 -12.18 5.97
CA THR A 47 -4.99 -12.83 4.79
C THR A 47 -4.11 -13.97 4.29
N ALA A 48 -4.66 -15.19 4.33
CA ALA A 48 -3.99 -16.38 3.85
C ALA A 48 -3.56 -16.23 2.38
N GLY A 49 -2.28 -16.50 2.09
CA GLY A 49 -1.72 -16.43 0.74
C GLY A 49 -1.05 -15.08 0.41
N LEU A 50 -1.22 -14.05 1.23
CA LEU A 50 -0.42 -12.82 1.14
C LEU A 50 0.86 -12.92 1.98
N ASP A 51 0.79 -13.59 3.13
CA ASP A 51 1.93 -13.99 3.97
C ASP A 51 2.93 -12.85 4.31
N PHE A 52 2.44 -11.61 4.51
CA PHE A 52 3.26 -10.46 4.94
C PHE A 52 3.51 -10.49 6.47
N ASP A 53 4.14 -11.57 6.95
CA ASP A 53 4.43 -11.77 8.38
C ASP A 53 5.52 -10.85 8.94
N TYR A 54 6.35 -10.29 8.07
CA TYR A 54 7.53 -9.52 8.44
C TYR A 54 7.46 -8.08 7.93
N LEU A 55 7.55 -7.14 8.87
CA LEU A 55 7.80 -5.74 8.56
C LEU A 55 9.32 -5.53 8.36
N THR A 56 9.74 -5.41 7.11
CA THR A 56 11.16 -5.28 6.76
C THR A 56 11.76 -3.93 7.17
N SER A 57 11.03 -2.84 6.95
CA SER A 57 11.48 -1.48 7.29
C SER A 57 10.29 -0.50 7.30
N ILE A 58 10.44 0.58 8.06
CA ILE A 58 9.57 1.77 7.98
C ILE A 58 10.47 2.96 7.68
N THR A 59 10.14 3.70 6.63
CA THR A 59 10.83 4.94 6.26
C THR A 59 9.79 6.05 6.07
N ALA A 60 10.22 7.29 6.22
CA ALA A 60 9.39 8.46 5.98
C ALA A 60 10.19 9.47 5.14
N VAL A 61 9.50 10.16 4.24
CA VAL A 61 10.08 11.24 3.43
C VAL A 61 9.25 12.49 3.68
N GLU A 62 9.89 13.53 4.19
CA GLU A 62 9.27 14.86 4.23
C GLU A 62 9.18 15.39 2.80
N GLN A 63 7.96 15.46 2.26
CA GLN A 63 7.73 16.09 0.96
C GLN A 63 7.61 17.60 1.17
N PRO A 64 8.45 18.43 0.54
CA PRO A 64 8.33 19.86 0.67
C PRO A 64 6.95 20.31 0.18
N CYS A 65 6.32 21.19 0.95
CA CYS A 65 5.07 21.87 0.59
C CYS A 65 5.30 22.75 -0.65
N SER A 66 5.34 22.17 -1.85
CA SER A 66 5.41 22.91 -3.11
C SER A 66 4.04 22.89 -3.79
N LEU A 67 3.15 23.74 -3.28
CA LEU A 67 2.13 24.39 -4.08
C LEU A 67 2.70 25.70 -4.63
N ALA A 68 3.76 25.61 -5.44
CA ALA A 68 4.25 26.76 -6.21
C ALA A 68 5.11 26.27 -7.37
N LEU A 69 4.49 25.76 -8.43
CA LEU A 69 5.03 25.86 -9.79
C LEU A 69 3.88 25.69 -10.81
N SER A 70 2.99 26.68 -10.77
CA SER A 70 2.42 27.22 -12.01
C SER A 70 3.42 28.26 -12.53
N LEU A 71 4.41 27.84 -13.32
CA LEU A 71 5.14 28.70 -14.25
C LEU A 71 5.28 27.97 -15.58
#